data_AF-A0A846NFV9-F1
#
_entry.id   AF-A0A846NFV9-F1
#
_cell.length_a   1.000
_cell.length_b   1.000
_cell.length_c   1.000
_cell.angle_alpha   90.00
_cell.angle_beta   90.00
_cell.angle_gamma   90.00
#
_symmetry.space_group_name_H-M   'P 1'
#
loop_
_entity.id
_entity.type
_entity.pdbx_description
1 polymer ?
#
loop_
_entity_poly.entity_id
_entity_poly.type
_entity_poly.pdbx_seq_one_letter_code
_entity_poly.pdbx_strand_id
1 'polypeptide(L)' 'MKYLSDAKEFLEKELKCKIEIISAEKSEHPKALVAEPEKPGIFIE' A
#
# COMPACT_ATOMS: atom_id res chain seq x y z
N MET A 1 -5.53 8.27 1.14
CA MET A 1 -5.44 7.92 2.57
C MET A 1 -4.18 8.54 3.15
N LYS A 2 -4.30 9.58 3.97
CA LYS A 2 -3.14 10.29 4.54
C LYS A 2 -2.32 9.41 5.50
N TYR A 3 -2.99 8.53 6.25
CA TYR A 3 -2.37 7.69 7.29
C TYR A 3 -1.32 6.71 6.78
N LEU A 4 -1.53 6.08 5.62
CA LEU A 4 -0.53 5.16 5.04
C LEU A 4 0.72 5.92 4.60
N SER A 5 0.55 7.13 4.06
CA SER A 5 1.66 8.00 3.69
C SER A 5 2.45 8.47 4.91
N ASP A 6 1.76 8.85 5.99
CA ASP A 6 2.40 9.26 7.25
C ASP A 6 3.15 8.09 7.91
N ALA A 7 2.62 6.86 7.81
CA ALA A 7 3.25 5.65 8.37
C ALA A 7 4.36 5.05 7.48
N LYS A 8 4.52 5.53 6.24
CA LYS A 8 5.41 4.93 5.25
C LYS A 8 6.84 4.77 5.74
N GLU A 9 7.44 5.84 6.26
CA GLU A 9 8.84 5.85 6.70
C GLU A 9 9.08 4.82 7.81
N PHE A 10 8.16 4.74 8.77
CA PHE A 10 8.20 3.76 9.84
C PHE A 10 8.12 2.33 9.27
N LEU A 11 7.15 2.07 8.39
CA LEU A 11 6.95 0.74 7.81
C LEU A 11 8.14 0.30 6.95
N GLU A 12 8.73 1.18 6.14
CA GLU A 12 9.93 0.87 5.33
C GLU A 12 11.13 0.51 6.21
N LYS A 13 11.31 1.24 7.32
CA LYS A 13 12.38 0.99 8.28
C LYS A 13 12.21 -0.35 9.01
N GLU A 14 11.02 -0.61 9.55
CA GLU A 14 10.76 -1.81 10.35
C GLU A 14 10.70 -3.08 9.49
N LEU A 15 10.09 -3.01 8.31
CA LEU A 15 9.96 -4.14 7.38
C LEU A 15 11.21 -4.33 6.50
N LYS A 16 12.16 -3.38 6.54
CA LYS A 16 13.40 -3.38 5.74
C LYS A 16 13.13 -3.59 4.25
N CYS A 17 12.04 -3.02 3.75
CA CYS A 17 11.62 -3.10 2.36
C CYS A 17 11.20 -1.73 1.83
N LYS A 18 11.11 -1.61 0.51
CA LYS A 18 10.57 -0.41 -0.13
C LYS A 18 9.05 -0.52 -0.17
N ILE A 19 8.34 0.54 0.21
CA ILE A 19 6.88 0.58 0.20
C ILE A 19 6.41 1.60 -0.82
N GLU A 20 5.58 1.12 -1.75
CA GLU A 20 4.91 1.95 -2.73
C GLU A 20 3.41 2.00 -2.45
N ILE A 21 2.89 3.21 -2.26
CA ILE A 21 1.48 3.45 -1.97
C ILE A 21 0.84 3.99 -3.24
N ILE A 22 0.03 3.16 -3.89
CA ILE A 22 -0.64 3.48 -5.14
C ILE A 22 -2.15 3.53 -4.88
N SER A 23 -2.86 4.47 -5.51
CA SER A 23 -4.33 4.46 -5.49
C SER A 23 -4.85 3.22 -6.22
N ALA A 24 -5.87 2.55 -5.68
CA ALA A 24 -6.45 1.36 -6.31
C ALA A 24 -6.90 1.63 -7.76
N GLU A 25 -7.46 2.82 -8.03
CA GLU A 25 -7.88 3.26 -9.38
C GLU A 25 -6.74 3.38 -10.39
N LYS A 26 -5.50 3.54 -9.90
CA LYS A 26 -4.30 3.74 -10.72
C LYS A 26 -3.44 2.49 -10.83
N SER A 27 -3.84 1.39 -10.19
CA SER A 27 -3.07 0.15 -10.17
C SER A 27 -3.68 -0.86 -11.13
N GLU A 28 -2.85 -1.44 -11.98
CA GLU A 28 -3.24 -2.55 -12.88
C GLU A 28 -3.15 -3.92 -12.20
N HIS A 29 -2.66 -3.97 -10.95
CA HIS A 29 -2.43 -5.23 -10.26
C HIS A 29 -3.75 -5.85 -9.78
N PRO A 30 -3.96 -7.18 -9.91
CA PRO A 30 -5.21 -7.83 -9.48
C PRO A 30 -5.59 -7.59 -8.01
N LYS A 31 -4.61 -7.33 -7.14
CA LYS A 31 -4.84 -6.99 -5.72
C LYS A 31 -5.57 -5.65 -5.53
N ALA A 32 -5.55 -4.75 -6.52
CA ALA A 32 -6.30 -3.50 -6.47
C ALA A 32 -7.82 -3.73 -6.57
N LEU A 33 -8.25 -4.77 -7.29
CA LEU A 33 -9.66 -5.11 -7.49
C LEU A 33 -10.36 -5.61 -6.21
N VAL A 34 -9.57 -6.11 -5.25
CA VAL A 34 -10.06 -6.63 -3.96
C VAL A 34 -9.83 -5.65 -2.80
N ALA A 35 -9.32 -4.45 -3.08
CA ALA A 35 -9.12 -3.42 -2.07
C ALA A 35 -10.46 -2.74 -1.72
N GLU A 36 -10.72 -2.59 -0.43
CA GLU A 36 -11.89 -1.86 0.08
C GLU A 36 -11.44 -0.62 0.86
N PRO A 37 -12.30 0.39 1.08
CA PRO A 37 -12.01 1.44 2.05
C PRO A 37 -11.57 0.83 3.39
N GLU A 38 -10.48 1.38 3.94
CA GLU A 38 -9.81 0.89 5.15
C GLU A 38 -9.16 -0.51 5.07
N LYS A 39 -9.28 -1.22 3.94
CA LYS A 39 -8.61 -2.52 3.69
C LYS A 39 -7.82 -2.47 2.36
N PRO A 40 -6.57 -2.00 2.39
CA PRO A 40 -5.76 -1.93 1.18
C PRO A 40 -5.37 -3.32 0.67
N GLY A 41 -5.29 -3.46 -0.66
CA GLY A 41 -4.63 -4.61 -1.29
C GLY A 41 -3.12 -4.52 -1.10
N ILE A 42 -2.51 -5.57 -0.53
CA ILE A 42 -1.06 -5.65 -0.31
C ILE A 42 -0.46 -6.71 -1.25
N PHE A 43 0.63 -6.35 -1.91
CA PHE A 43 1.46 -7.23 -2.72
C PHE A 43 2.90 -7.15 -2.20
N ILE A 44 3.57 -8.29 -2.09
CA ILE A 44 4.94 -8.42 -1.56
C ILE A 44 5.71 -9.31 -2.55
N GLU A 45 6.88 -8.84 -2.97
CA GLU A 45 7.82 -9.53 -3.86
C GLU A 45 9.25 -9.48 -3.33
#